data_AF-A0A7S2FJ50-F1
#
_entry.id   AF-A0A7S2FJ50-F1
#
_cell.length_a   1.000
_cell.length_b   1.000
_cell.length_c   1.000
_cell.angle_alpha   90.00
_cell.angle_beta   90.00
_cell.angle_gamma   90.00
#
_symmetry.space_group_name_H-M   'P 1'
#
loop_
_entity.id
_entity.type
_entity.pdbx_description
1 polymer ?
#
loop_
_entity_poly.entity_id
_entity_poly.type
_entity_poly.pdbx_seq_one_letter_code
_entity_poly.pdbx_strand_id
1 'polypeptide(L)'
;VFGGGAHVERAFELPPHETLRIQLTFWRVDAWGDGEAMILVDGSVAWRKSFRYMETGSVSACGTMGHSINNEIPAYVDISLAHFSSTATIQVKSTVTKSGWRWGDPY
;
A
#
# COMPACT_ATOMS: atom_id res chain seq x y z
N VAL A 1 1.91 3.26 9.84
CA VAL A 1 2.43 1.98 9.31
C VAL A 1 1.31 0.96 9.42
N PHE A 2 0.86 0.36 8.31
CA PHE A 2 -0.18 -0.67 8.34
C PHE A 2 0.48 -2.02 8.65
N GLY A 3 0.33 -2.47 9.90
CA GLY A 3 0.65 -3.85 10.30
C GLY A 3 -0.44 -4.83 9.85
N GLY A 4 -0.22 -6.12 10.10
CA GLY A 4 -1.15 -7.17 9.65
C GLY A 4 -2.58 -6.94 10.12
N GLY A 5 -3.53 -6.88 9.19
CA GLY A 5 -4.94 -6.62 9.48
C GLY A 5 -5.33 -5.16 9.65
N ALA A 6 -4.36 -4.23 9.67
CA ALA A 6 -4.64 -2.80 9.67
C ALA A 6 -5.04 -2.31 8.27
N HIS A 7 -5.99 -1.39 8.23
CA HIS A 7 -6.38 -0.68 7.02
C HIS A 7 -6.73 0.76 7.35
N VAL A 8 -6.69 1.63 6.33
CA VAL A 8 -7.35 2.93 6.34
C VAL A 8 -8.56 2.83 5.42
N GLU A 9 -9.66 3.44 5.83
CA GLU A 9 -10.87 3.47 5.04
C GLU A 9 -11.48 4.86 5.06
N ARG A 10 -12.08 5.26 3.92
CA ARG A 10 -12.89 6.47 3.83
C ARG A 10 -14.01 6.28 2.82
N ALA A 11 -15.22 6.66 3.21
CA ALA A 11 -16.35 6.80 2.32
C ALA A 11 -16.42 8.22 1.74
N PHE A 12 -16.81 8.31 0.48
CA PHE A 12 -17.01 9.56 -0.24
C PHE A 12 -18.41 9.60 -0.83
N GLU A 13 -19.07 10.74 -0.73
CA GLU A 13 -20.26 11.05 -1.53
C GLU A 13 -19.81 11.66 -2.86
N LEU A 14 -20.38 11.17 -3.95
CA LEU A 14 -19.94 11.49 -5.31
C LEU A 14 -21.14 11.98 -6.16
N PRO A 15 -20.93 12.98 -7.03
CA PRO A 15 -21.93 13.35 -8.02
C PRO A 15 -22.14 12.22 -9.05
N PRO A 16 -23.18 12.27 -9.90
CA PRO A 16 -23.32 11.31 -11.00
C PRO A 16 -22.06 11.25 -11.88
N HIS A 17 -21.56 10.05 -12.13
CA HIS A 17 -20.36 9.78 -12.91
C HIS A 17 -20.40 8.35 -13.44
N GLU A 18 -19.49 8.04 -14.37
CA GLU A 18 -19.32 6.70 -14.95
C GLU A 18 -17.92 6.14 -14.71
N THR A 19 -17.01 6.97 -14.20
CA THR A 19 -15.60 6.60 -13.97
C THR A 19 -15.11 7.25 -12.70
N LEU A 20 -14.45 6.44 -11.86
CA LEU A 20 -13.73 6.88 -10.68
C LEU A 20 -12.23 6.77 -10.94
N ARG A 21 -11.51 7.87 -10.74
CA ARG A 21 -10.03 7.91 -10.78
C ARG A 21 -9.49 8.00 -9.36
N ILE A 22 -8.57 7.11 -9.02
CA ILE A 22 -7.91 7.07 -7.71
C ILE A 22 -6.43 7.37 -7.91
N GLN A 23 -5.96 8.43 -7.24
CA GLN A 23 -4.56 8.83 -7.22
C GLN A 23 -4.07 8.87 -5.78
N LEU A 24 -3.07 8.07 -5.46
CA LEU A 24 -2.41 8.10 -4.15
C LEU A 24 -0.98 7.59 -4.24
N THR A 25 -0.17 7.95 -3.25
CA THR A 25 1.15 7.35 -3.06
C THR A 25 1.09 6.40 -1.88
N PHE A 26 1.29 5.11 -2.14
CA PHE A 26 1.46 4.12 -1.08
C PHE A 26 2.94 4.03 -0.73
N TRP A 27 3.27 4.19 0.55
CA TRP A 27 4.63 3.99 1.03
C TRP A 27 4.75 2.63 1.70
N ARG A 28 5.51 1.72 1.08
CA ARG A 28 6.04 0.55 1.78
C ARG A 28 7.11 1.05 2.73
N VAL A 29 6.94 0.80 4.03
CA VAL A 29 7.92 1.18 5.07
C VAL A 29 8.60 -0.07 5.58
N ASP A 30 9.92 0.01 5.81
CA ASP A 30 10.77 -1.08 6.29
C ASP A 30 10.81 -2.30 5.33
N ALA A 31 11.55 -3.35 5.66
CA ALA A 31 11.69 -4.58 4.90
C ALA A 31 10.41 -5.43 4.96
N TRP A 32 9.90 -5.87 3.81
CA TRP A 32 8.77 -6.79 3.70
C TRP A 32 9.31 -8.08 3.07
N GLY A 33 9.18 -9.23 3.74
CA GLY A 33 9.61 -10.50 3.18
C GLY A 33 8.76 -10.86 1.95
N ASP A 34 7.51 -11.24 2.22
CA ASP A 34 6.45 -11.42 1.23
C ASP A 34 5.22 -10.63 1.70
N GLY A 35 4.75 -9.69 0.88
CA GLY A 35 3.60 -8.88 1.22
C GLY A 35 3.07 -8.04 0.06
N GLU A 36 1.80 -7.69 0.12
CA GLU A 36 1.12 -6.90 -0.90
C GLU A 36 0.49 -5.66 -0.28
N ALA A 37 0.49 -4.56 -1.01
CA ALA A 37 -0.40 -3.44 -0.78
C ALA A 37 -1.60 -3.55 -1.70
N MET A 38 -2.79 -3.23 -1.19
CA MET A 38 -4.05 -3.30 -1.94
C MET A 38 -4.88 -2.05 -1.73
N ILE A 39 -5.59 -1.66 -2.78
CA ILE A 39 -6.66 -0.65 -2.73
C ILE A 39 -7.95 -1.35 -3.14
N LEU A 40 -8.96 -1.21 -2.29
CA LEU A 40 -10.29 -1.73 -2.51
C LEU A 40 -11.24 -0.55 -2.73
N VAL A 41 -12.10 -0.70 -3.74
CA VAL A 41 -13.23 0.20 -4.00
C VAL A 41 -14.49 -0.62 -3.78
N ASP A 42 -15.32 -0.19 -2.83
CA ASP A 42 -16.55 -0.88 -2.42
C ASP A 42 -16.32 -2.37 -2.10
N GLY A 43 -15.21 -2.65 -1.42
CA GLY A 43 -14.82 -4.02 -1.04
C GLY A 43 -14.19 -4.86 -2.16
N SER A 44 -14.10 -4.35 -3.40
CA SER A 44 -13.47 -5.04 -4.53
C SER A 44 -12.04 -4.55 -4.76
N VAL A 45 -11.08 -5.45 -4.99
CA VAL A 45 -9.68 -5.07 -5.25
C VAL A 45 -9.57 -4.36 -6.59
N ALA A 46 -9.31 -3.05 -6.55
CA ALA A 46 -9.10 -2.21 -7.74
C ALA A 46 -7.62 -2.11 -8.12
N TRP A 47 -6.72 -2.24 -7.15
CA TRP A 47 -5.28 -2.24 -7.39
C TRP A 47 -4.55 -3.10 -6.36
N ARG A 48 -3.45 -3.73 -6.78
CA ARG A 48 -2.52 -4.42 -5.89
C ARG A 48 -1.09 -4.28 -6.39
N LYS A 49 -0.14 -4.28 -5.46
CA LYS A 49 1.29 -4.44 -5.76
C LYS A 49 1.93 -5.34 -4.71
N SER A 50 2.61 -6.39 -5.17
CA SER A 50 3.48 -7.21 -4.34
C SER A 50 4.84 -6.52 -4.20
N PHE A 51 5.39 -6.55 -2.98
CA PHE A 51 6.73 -6.03 -2.69
C PHE A 51 7.66 -7.16 -2.28
N ARG A 52 8.93 -7.02 -2.61
CA ARG A 52 9.98 -7.99 -2.24
C ARG A 52 10.87 -7.44 -1.14
N TYR A 53 11.55 -8.34 -0.43
CA TYR A 53 12.53 -7.98 0.59
C TYR A 53 13.59 -7.01 0.06
N MET A 54 14.22 -7.40 -1.06
CA MET A 54 15.10 -6.53 -1.85
C MET A 54 14.39 -6.10 -3.13
N GLU A 55 14.06 -4.81 -3.24
CA GLU A 55 13.48 -4.21 -4.44
C GLU A 55 14.20 -2.89 -4.75
N THR A 56 14.46 -2.66 -6.04
CA THR A 56 15.09 -1.42 -6.52
C THR A 56 14.18 -0.22 -6.28
N GLY A 57 14.76 0.95 -6.02
CA GLY A 57 14.01 2.17 -5.73
C GLY A 57 13.72 2.38 -4.25
N SER A 58 14.38 1.64 -3.36
CA SER A 58 14.40 1.93 -1.93
C SER A 58 15.06 3.28 -1.65
N VAL A 59 14.39 4.09 -0.86
CA VAL A 59 14.88 5.38 -0.38
C VAL A 59 14.96 5.34 1.14
N SER A 60 15.93 6.02 1.73
CA SER A 60 15.98 6.25 3.18
C SER A 60 15.19 7.52 3.49
N ALA A 61 13.87 7.46 3.34
CA ALA A 61 12.98 8.62 3.51
C ALA A 61 12.66 8.87 4.98
N CYS A 62 12.59 7.83 5.80
CA CYS A 62 12.45 7.95 7.25
C CYS A 62 13.38 6.93 7.96
N GLY A 63 14.37 7.42 8.71
CA GLY A 63 15.31 6.57 9.43
C GLY A 63 16.73 7.12 9.47
N THR A 64 17.66 6.34 10.03
CA THR A 64 19.08 6.71 10.11
C THR A 64 19.74 6.62 8.74
N MET A 65 20.38 7.70 8.32
CA MET A 65 21.19 7.74 7.10
C MET A 65 22.28 6.65 7.16
N GLY A 66 22.35 5.80 6.12
CA GLY A 66 23.35 4.72 6.02
C GLY A 66 22.77 3.31 6.02
N HIS A 67 21.49 3.14 6.35
CA HIS A 67 20.76 1.94 5.95
C HIS A 67 20.49 2.02 4.44
N SER A 68 20.95 1.04 3.67
CA SER A 68 20.82 1.01 2.20
C SER A 68 20.05 -0.19 1.68
N ILE A 69 19.70 -1.12 2.56
CA ILE A 69 18.99 -2.34 2.23
C ILE A 69 17.58 -2.29 2.81
N ASN A 70 16.60 -2.56 1.95
CA ASN A 70 15.21 -2.83 2.31
C ASN A 70 14.42 -1.65 2.92
N ASN A 71 14.85 -0.40 2.66
CA ASN A 71 14.19 0.83 3.13
C ASN A 71 12.87 1.15 2.41
N GLU A 72 12.29 2.31 2.69
CA GLU A 72 11.01 2.75 2.13
C GLU A 72 10.95 2.68 0.60
N ILE A 73 9.84 2.21 0.04
CA ILE A 73 9.59 2.21 -1.41
C ILE A 73 8.24 2.87 -1.68
N PRO A 74 8.20 3.97 -2.46
CA PRO A 74 6.94 4.54 -2.92
C PRO A 74 6.34 3.69 -4.05
N ALA A 75 5.03 3.52 -4.03
CA ALA A 75 4.23 3.05 -5.13
C ALA A 75 3.23 4.15 -5.51
N TYR A 76 3.44 4.73 -6.69
CA TYR A 76 2.55 5.72 -7.26
C TYR A 76 1.36 5.01 -7.89
N VAL A 77 0.17 5.28 -7.37
CA VAL A 77 -1.07 4.69 -7.87
C VAL A 77 -1.82 5.76 -8.64
N ASP A 78 -2.19 5.42 -9.88
CA ASP A 78 -3.10 6.18 -10.72
C ASP A 78 -3.92 5.17 -11.52
N ILE A 79 -5.15 4.92 -11.06
CA ILE A 79 -6.06 3.94 -11.66
C ILE A 79 -7.38 4.61 -11.98
N SER A 80 -8.02 4.15 -13.05
CA SER A 80 -9.39 4.52 -13.42
C SER A 80 -10.22 3.25 -13.57
N LEU A 81 -11.42 3.25 -12.99
CA LEU A 81 -12.35 2.13 -13.07
C LEU A 81 -13.77 2.64 -13.33
N ALA A 82 -14.58 1.80 -13.98
CA ALA A 82 -16.00 2.06 -14.12
C ALA A 82 -16.67 2.03 -12.74
N HIS A 83 -17.41 3.08 -12.41
CA HIS A 83 -18.12 3.23 -11.14
C HIS A 83 -19.27 4.21 -11.31
N PHE A 84 -20.44 3.86 -10.78
CA PHE A 84 -21.71 4.57 -11.02
C PHE A 84 -22.49 4.90 -9.74
N SER A 85 -22.06 4.35 -8.59
CA SER A 85 -22.74 4.58 -7.32
C SER A 85 -22.55 6.03 -6.85
N SER A 86 -23.52 6.57 -6.13
CA SER A 86 -23.42 7.91 -5.51
C SER A 86 -22.47 7.96 -4.31
N THR A 87 -21.93 6.82 -3.90
CA THR A 87 -20.90 6.71 -2.85
C THR A 87 -19.80 5.78 -3.31
N ALA A 88 -18.57 6.02 -2.87
CA ALA A 88 -17.47 5.07 -2.99
C ALA A 88 -16.76 4.91 -1.64
N THR A 89 -16.56 3.67 -1.21
CA THR A 89 -15.73 3.35 -0.04
C THR A 89 -14.34 2.92 -0.51
N ILE A 90 -13.33 3.71 -0.16
CA ILE A 90 -11.93 3.43 -0.50
C ILE A 90 -11.23 2.87 0.73
N GLN A 91 -10.74 1.64 0.62
CA GLN A 91 -9.96 0.98 1.66
C GLN A 91 -8.54 0.70 1.16
N VAL A 92 -7.53 1.09 1.94
CA VAL A 92 -6.12 0.82 1.66
C VAL A 92 -5.58 -0.09 2.75
N LYS A 93 -5.00 -1.23 2.37
CA LYS A 93 -4.48 -2.23 3.32
C LYS A 93 -3.22 -2.91 2.82
N SER A 94 -2.53 -3.58 3.73
CA SER A 94 -1.38 -4.44 3.44
C SER A 94 -1.62 -5.87 3.95
N THR A 95 -0.96 -6.85 3.34
CA THR A 95 -0.94 -8.24 3.86
C THR A 95 0.22 -8.50 4.81
N VAL A 96 1.16 -7.55 4.96
CA VAL A 96 2.34 -7.72 5.79
C VAL A 96 1.93 -7.86 7.26
N THR A 97 2.23 -9.00 7.86
CA THR A 97 1.91 -9.25 9.29
C THR A 97 3.10 -8.97 10.20
N LYS A 98 4.32 -8.85 9.65
CA LYS A 98 5.58 -8.57 10.37
C LYS A 98 6.56 -7.83 9.45
N SER A 99 7.24 -6.79 9.94
CA SER A 99 8.38 -6.20 9.23
C SER A 99 9.64 -7.06 9.46
N GLY A 100 10.48 -7.16 8.43
CA GLY A 100 11.40 -8.27 8.20
C GLY A 100 12.73 -8.28 8.97
N TRP A 101 12.87 -7.63 10.13
CA TRP A 101 14.08 -7.76 10.95
C TRP A 101 13.76 -8.09 12.42
N ARG A 102 14.19 -9.29 12.85
CA ARG A 102 14.29 -9.69 14.27
C ARG A 102 15.75 -9.84 14.65
N TRP A 103 16.24 -9.07 15.62
CA TRP A 103 17.52 -9.37 16.26
C TRP A 103 17.47 -10.81 16.80
N GLY A 104 18.19 -11.74 16.16
CA GLY A 104 18.41 -13.10 16.66
C GLY A 104 17.73 -14.28 15.94
N ASP A 105 17.08 -14.10 14.78
CA ASP A 105 16.59 -15.27 14.01
C ASP A 105 17.72 -15.81 13.10
N PRO A 106 18.12 -17.10 13.20
CA PRO A 106 19.04 -17.71 12.27
C PRO A 106 18.31 -18.03 10.95
N TYR A 107 19.06 -17.91 9.85
CA TYR A 107 18.65 -18.17 8.46
C TYR A 107 17.84 -19.45 8.26
#